data_AF-A0A931QC50-F1
#
_entry.id   AF-A0A931QC50-F1
#
_cell.length_a   1.000
_cell.length_b   1.000
_cell.length_c   1.000
_cell.angle_alpha   90.00
_cell.angle_beta   90.00
_cell.angle_gamma   90.00
#
_symmetry.space_group_name_H-M   'P 1'
#
loop_
_entity.id
_entity.type
_entity.pdbx_description
1 polymer ?
#
loop_
_entity_poly.entity_id
_entity_poly.type
_entity_poly.pdbx_seq_one_letter_code
_entity_poly.pdbx_strand_id
1 'polypeptide(L)'
;MSSKGDLAILVVLLAFVARERLAALGILAAGAGVVVRYGTGSLSALAGSQSVLGPAGLVGPPAQAVGAWLAAIALIAAGALLGGAPRPLPGDDLTVPRPARAPWIVAMAFGAAATAVVVGPSASRGLLLRLGATLPATLLIRRASPLLTSESGGRWPSRAVAVAGAASLVLVAISRSVT
;
A
#
# COMPACT_ATOMS: atom_id res chain seq x y z
N MET A 1 -20.31 3.60 -15.87
CA MET A 1 -20.57 2.57 -14.85
C MET A 1 -19.38 2.52 -13.90
N SER A 2 -19.56 2.80 -12.61
CA SER A 2 -18.46 2.72 -11.63
C SER A 2 -18.37 1.30 -11.07
N SER A 3 -17.19 0.68 -11.14
CA SER A 3 -16.95 -0.63 -10.54
C SER A 3 -16.96 -0.51 -9.02
N LYS A 4 -17.83 -1.26 -8.34
CA LYS A 4 -17.99 -1.23 -6.88
C LYS A 4 -16.89 -1.99 -6.12
N GLY A 5 -15.94 -2.62 -6.82
CA GLY A 5 -14.94 -3.51 -6.21
C GLY A 5 -13.53 -3.41 -6.80
N ASP A 6 -13.22 -2.35 -7.54
CA ASP A 6 -11.87 -2.17 -8.12
C ASP A 6 -10.79 -2.03 -7.02
N LEU A 7 -11.10 -1.43 -5.87
CA LEU A 7 -10.20 -1.39 -4.71
C LEU A 7 -9.98 -2.79 -4.13
N ALA A 8 -11.04 -3.58 -3.98
CA ALA A 8 -10.93 -4.95 -3.46
C ALA A 8 -10.08 -5.82 -4.38
N ILE A 9 -10.29 -5.73 -5.70
CA ILE A 9 -9.49 -6.42 -6.71
C ILE A 9 -8.02 -5.99 -6.61
N LEU A 10 -7.75 -4.68 -6.54
CA LEU A 10 -6.39 -4.17 -6.38
C LEU A 10 -5.70 -4.72 -5.13
N VAL A 11 -6.37 -4.66 -3.98
CA VAL A 11 -5.82 -5.14 -2.70
C VAL A 11 -5.54 -6.65 -2.75
N VAL A 12 -6.45 -7.44 -3.32
CA VAL A 12 -6.26 -8.89 -3.49
C VAL A 12 -5.09 -9.18 -4.43
N LEU A 13 -4.96 -8.45 -5.54
CA LEU A 13 -3.82 -8.58 -6.46
C LEU A 13 -2.50 -8.25 -5.76
N LEU A 14 -2.44 -7.14 -5.02
CA LEU A 14 -1.24 -6.76 -4.26
C LEU A 14 -0.89 -7.81 -3.19
N ALA A 15 -1.89 -8.33 -2.48
CA ALA A 15 -1.70 -9.39 -1.48
C ALA A 15 -1.22 -10.70 -2.11
N PHE A 16 -1.74 -11.07 -3.28
CA PHE A 16 -1.29 -12.23 -4.05
C PHE A 16 0.17 -12.08 -4.50
N VAL A 17 0.53 -10.90 -5.03
CA VAL A 17 1.89 -10.58 -5.45
C VAL A 17 2.86 -10.62 -4.26
N ALA A 18 2.40 -10.37 -3.02
CA ALA A 18 3.26 -10.37 -1.84
C ALA A 18 3.95 -11.70 -1.55
N ARG A 19 3.39 -12.85 -2.00
CA ARG A 19 3.86 -14.25 -1.80
C ARG A 19 4.05 -14.70 -0.35
N GLU A 20 4.27 -13.79 0.59
CA GLU A 20 4.40 -14.04 2.01
C GLU A 20 3.08 -13.78 2.74
N ARG A 21 2.63 -14.78 3.52
CA ARG A 21 1.34 -14.75 4.22
C ARG A 21 1.17 -13.53 5.13
N LEU A 22 2.20 -13.16 5.90
CA LEU A 22 2.10 -12.03 6.84
C LEU A 22 2.00 -10.69 6.12
N ALA A 23 2.80 -10.47 5.07
CA ALA A 23 2.70 -9.26 4.26
C ALA A 23 1.36 -9.17 3.54
N ALA A 24 0.86 -10.29 2.99
CA ALA A 24 -0.45 -10.37 2.38
C ALA A 24 -1.57 -10.01 3.36
N LEU A 25 -1.54 -10.54 4.59
CA LEU A 25 -2.49 -10.18 5.63
C LEU A 25 -2.42 -8.69 6.00
N GLY A 26 -1.22 -8.11 6.07
CA GLY A 26 -1.05 -6.67 6.30
C GLY A 26 -1.64 -5.81 5.19
N ILE A 27 -1.45 -6.18 3.92
CA ILE A 27 -2.05 -5.50 2.77
C ILE A 27 -3.57 -5.60 2.81
N LEU A 28 -4.11 -6.79 3.09
CA LEU A 28 -5.56 -7.01 3.21
C LEU A 28 -6.16 -6.19 4.35
N ALA A 29 -5.50 -6.15 5.51
CA ALA A 29 -5.94 -5.36 6.66
C ALA A 29 -5.90 -3.85 6.35
N ALA A 30 -4.84 -3.36 5.70
CA ALA A 30 -4.75 -1.97 5.25
C ALA A 30 -5.87 -1.63 4.26
N GLY A 31 -6.13 -2.49 3.27
CA GLY A 31 -7.23 -2.33 2.33
C GLY A 31 -8.60 -2.32 3.00
N ALA A 32 -8.83 -3.24 3.95
CA ALA A 32 -10.04 -3.26 4.76
C ALA A 32 -10.18 -1.96 5.58
N GLY A 33 -9.10 -1.45 6.17
CA GLY A 33 -9.11 -0.18 6.89
C GLY A 33 -9.54 1.00 6.02
N VAL A 34 -9.10 1.03 4.75
CA VAL A 34 -9.53 2.04 3.77
C VAL A 34 -11.02 1.91 3.45
N VAL A 35 -11.50 0.69 3.20
CA VAL A 35 -12.94 0.43 2.95
C VAL A 35 -13.78 0.81 4.16
N VAL A 36 -13.35 0.45 5.37
CA VAL A 36 -14.04 0.81 6.60
C VAL A 36 -14.04 2.32 6.76
N ARG A 37 -12.95 3.03 6.53
CA ARG A 37 -12.92 4.51 6.68
C ARG A 37 -13.94 5.18 5.75
N TYR A 38 -13.89 4.86 4.47
CA TYR A 38 -14.65 5.57 3.43
C TYR A 38 -16.02 4.95 3.11
N GLY A 39 -16.31 3.76 3.62
CA GLY A 39 -17.55 3.03 3.32
C GLY A 39 -17.70 2.63 1.85
N THR A 40 -16.59 2.54 1.10
CA THR A 40 -16.63 2.25 -0.34
C THR A 40 -15.48 1.37 -0.79
N GLY A 41 -15.79 0.42 -1.68
CA GLY A 41 -14.82 -0.41 -2.40
C GLY A 41 -14.48 0.10 -3.80
N SER A 42 -14.91 1.33 -4.14
CA SER A 42 -14.63 1.96 -5.43
C SER A 42 -13.51 3.01 -5.34
N LEU A 43 -12.46 2.89 -6.15
CA LEU A 43 -11.37 3.87 -6.26
C LEU A 43 -11.90 5.23 -6.73
N SER A 44 -12.91 5.23 -7.61
CA SER A 44 -13.58 6.45 -8.08
C SER A 44 -14.44 7.13 -7.02
N ALA A 45 -15.07 6.36 -6.11
CA ALA A 45 -15.78 6.94 -4.98
C ALA A 45 -14.81 7.48 -3.92
N LEU A 46 -13.69 6.78 -3.72
CA LEU A 46 -12.59 7.24 -2.88
C LEU A 46 -12.05 8.59 -3.40
N ALA A 47 -11.90 8.73 -4.72
CA ALA A 47 -11.60 9.99 -5.42
C ALA A 47 -12.54 11.12 -5.02
N GLY A 48 -13.83 10.90 -5.24
CA GLY A 48 -14.87 11.87 -4.92
C GLY A 48 -14.77 12.31 -3.45
N SER A 49 -14.66 11.35 -2.52
CA SER A 49 -14.59 11.66 -1.09
C SER A 49 -13.40 12.53 -0.71
N GLN A 50 -12.21 12.26 -1.26
CA GLN A 50 -10.99 13.03 -0.95
C GLN A 50 -10.91 14.37 -1.69
N SER A 51 -11.65 14.52 -2.80
CA SER A 51 -11.80 15.82 -3.46
C SER A 51 -12.65 16.80 -2.64
N VAL A 52 -13.59 16.29 -1.84
CA VAL A 52 -14.47 17.11 -0.99
C VAL A 52 -13.86 17.32 0.40
N LEU A 53 -13.36 16.24 1.02
CA LEU A 53 -12.85 16.27 2.39
C LEU A 53 -11.40 16.77 2.47
N GLY A 54 -10.61 16.56 1.42
CA GLY A 54 -9.16 16.76 1.42
C GLY A 54 -8.36 15.47 1.66
N PRO A 55 -7.02 15.57 1.76
CA PRO A 55 -6.12 14.42 1.88
C PRO A 55 -6.35 13.62 3.18
N ALA A 56 -6.61 12.32 3.07
CA ALA A 56 -6.90 11.42 4.19
C ALA A 56 -5.92 11.52 5.37
N GLY A 57 -4.64 11.76 5.06
CA GLY A 57 -3.57 11.87 6.05
C GLY A 57 -3.50 13.21 6.78
N LEU A 58 -4.31 14.20 6.36
CA LEU A 58 -4.29 15.58 6.87
C LEU A 58 -5.63 16.04 7.44
N VAL A 59 -6.74 15.45 7.00
CA VAL A 59 -8.10 15.85 7.41
C VAL A 59 -8.86 14.71 8.10
N GLY A 60 -9.76 15.11 9.01
CA GLY A 60 -10.62 14.23 9.80
C GLY A 60 -10.05 13.92 11.19
N PRO A 61 -10.69 12.99 11.92
CA PRO A 61 -10.24 12.60 13.26
C PRO A 61 -8.79 12.08 13.26
N PRO A 62 -7.95 12.45 14.24
CA PRO A 62 -6.54 12.09 14.27
C PRO A 62 -6.27 10.59 14.12
N ALA A 63 -7.08 9.74 14.75
CA ALA A 63 -6.97 8.29 14.66
C ALA A 63 -7.13 7.76 13.21
N GLN A 64 -8.03 8.35 12.43
CA GLN A 64 -8.23 7.97 11.03
C GLN A 64 -7.07 8.42 10.15
N ALA A 65 -6.55 9.63 10.39
CA ALA A 65 -5.38 10.16 9.68
C ALA A 65 -4.14 9.29 9.92
N VAL A 66 -3.86 8.94 11.17
CA VAL A 66 -2.78 8.00 11.54
C VAL A 66 -3.01 6.63 10.88
N GLY A 67 -4.26 6.12 10.89
CA GLY A 67 -4.62 4.88 10.22
C GLY A 67 -4.29 4.90 8.72
N ALA A 68 -4.55 6.00 8.01
CA ALA A 68 -4.20 6.12 6.59
C ALA A 68 -2.69 6.11 6.33
N TRP A 69 -1.91 6.79 7.19
CA TRP A 69 -0.45 6.73 7.12
C TRP A 69 0.10 5.34 7.38
N LEU A 70 -0.44 4.60 8.36
CA LEU A 70 -0.04 3.22 8.64
C LEU A 70 -0.35 2.27 7.49
N ALA A 71 -1.51 2.42 6.83
CA ALA A 71 -1.85 1.66 5.63
C ALA A 71 -0.85 1.93 4.49
N ALA A 72 -0.47 3.19 4.28
CA ALA A 72 0.52 3.56 3.27
C ALA A 72 1.92 3.01 3.59
N ILE A 73 2.33 3.05 4.84
CA ILE A 73 3.59 2.45 5.31
C ILE A 73 3.58 0.93 5.07
N ALA A 74 2.48 0.25 5.36
CA ALA A 74 2.34 -1.18 5.11
C ALA A 74 2.51 -1.51 3.61
N LEU A 75 1.89 -0.72 2.73
CA LEU A 75 2.03 -0.87 1.27
C LEU A 75 3.46 -0.59 0.79
N ILE A 76 4.11 0.46 1.29
CA ILE A 76 5.50 0.80 0.94
C ILE A 76 6.44 -0.32 1.39
N ALA A 77 6.32 -0.79 2.64
CA ALA A 77 7.15 -1.86 3.16
C ALA A 77 6.92 -3.19 2.42
N ALA A 78 5.68 -3.51 2.06
CA ALA A 78 5.37 -4.68 1.23
C ALA A 78 5.97 -4.56 -0.18
N GLY A 79 5.84 -3.40 -0.81
CA GLY A 79 6.47 -3.13 -2.12
C GLY A 79 8.00 -3.26 -2.06
N ALA A 80 8.63 -2.83 -0.97
CA ALA A 80 10.08 -2.92 -0.78
C ALA A 80 10.57 -4.36 -0.58
N LEU A 81 9.79 -5.18 0.11
CA LEU A 81 10.05 -6.62 0.23
C LEU A 81 10.00 -7.33 -1.13
N LEU A 82 9.11 -6.89 -2.01
CA LEU A 82 8.89 -7.48 -3.33
C LEU A 82 9.82 -6.94 -4.41
N GLY A 83 10.28 -5.69 -4.26
CA GLY A 83 11.21 -5.01 -5.17
C GLY A 83 12.68 -5.41 -4.99
N GLY A 84 12.98 -6.25 -3.99
CA GLY A 84 14.26 -6.91 -3.83
C GLY A 84 14.62 -7.77 -5.04
N ALA A 85 15.90 -7.85 -5.38
CA ALA A 85 16.36 -8.74 -6.44
C ALA A 85 15.91 -10.19 -6.16
N PRO A 86 15.52 -10.96 -7.19
CA PRO A 86 15.14 -12.35 -6.99
C PRO A 86 16.29 -13.11 -6.34
N ARG A 87 16.05 -13.68 -5.16
CA ARG A 87 16.93 -14.72 -4.64
C ARG A 87 16.81 -15.92 -5.59
N PRO A 88 17.91 -16.41 -6.18
CA PRO A 88 17.87 -17.68 -6.89
C PRO A 88 17.41 -18.75 -5.89
N LEU A 89 16.37 -19.50 -6.25
CA LEU A 89 15.97 -20.65 -5.45
C LEU A 89 17.04 -21.75 -5.63
N PRO A 90 17.41 -22.48 -4.56
CA PRO A 90 18.32 -23.61 -4.69
C PRO A 90 17.71 -24.64 -5.65
N GLY A 91 18.35 -24.89 -6.79
CA GLY A 91 17.91 -25.85 -7.82
C GLY A 91 17.21 -25.25 -9.05
N ASP A 92 17.14 -23.92 -9.18
CA ASP A 92 16.54 -23.26 -10.34
C ASP A 92 17.59 -23.05 -11.45
N ASP A 93 17.94 -24.13 -12.17
CA ASP A 93 18.81 -24.07 -13.37
C ASP A 93 18.15 -23.35 -14.55
N LEU A 94 16.83 -23.11 -14.46
CA LEU A 94 16.08 -22.30 -15.41
C LEU A 94 16.16 -20.83 -15.00
N THR A 95 17.26 -20.19 -15.36
CA THR A 95 17.39 -18.72 -15.33
C THR A 95 16.45 -18.09 -16.35
N VAL A 96 15.14 -18.07 -16.06
CA VAL A 96 14.20 -17.25 -16.83
C VAL A 96 14.58 -15.79 -16.59
N PRO A 97 15.08 -15.06 -17.61
CA PRO A 97 15.50 -13.70 -17.42
C PRO A 97 14.27 -12.86 -17.08
N ARG A 98 14.11 -12.48 -15.81
CA ARG A 98 13.08 -11.50 -15.48
C ARG A 98 13.49 -10.17 -16.11
N PRO A 99 12.54 -9.45 -16.74
CA PRO A 99 12.84 -8.13 -17.28
C PRO A 99 13.31 -7.23 -16.15
N ALA A 100 14.44 -6.52 -16.36
CA ALA A 100 15.02 -5.58 -15.39
C ALA A 100 14.04 -4.50 -14.87
N ARG A 101 12.88 -4.36 -15.53
CA ARG A 101 11.80 -3.42 -15.21
C ARG A 101 10.80 -3.95 -14.16
N ALA A 102 10.76 -5.24 -13.88
CA ALA A 102 9.84 -5.84 -12.91
C ALA A 102 9.85 -5.15 -11.51
N PRO A 103 11.01 -4.86 -10.88
CA PRO A 103 11.02 -4.18 -9.58
C PRO A 103 10.49 -2.74 -9.64
N TRP A 104 10.65 -2.06 -10.78
CA TRP A 104 10.10 -0.72 -10.99
C TRP A 104 8.57 -0.73 -11.10
N ILE A 105 8.02 -1.70 -11.81
CA ILE A 105 6.56 -1.86 -11.95
C ILE A 105 5.93 -2.12 -10.58
N VAL A 106 6.53 -2.99 -9.77
CA VAL A 106 6.08 -3.28 -8.40
C VAL A 106 6.16 -2.02 -7.53
N ALA A 107 7.31 -1.32 -7.54
CA ALA A 107 7.48 -0.10 -6.75
C ALA A 107 6.48 0.99 -7.13
N MET A 108 6.20 1.16 -8.44
CA MET A 108 5.21 2.12 -8.92
C MET A 108 3.79 1.72 -8.50
N ALA A 109 3.42 0.44 -8.60
CA ALA A 109 2.08 -0.03 -8.23
C ALA A 109 1.80 0.16 -6.73
N PHE A 110 2.74 -0.25 -5.87
CA PHE A 110 2.61 -0.07 -4.41
C PHE A 110 2.74 1.39 -4.00
N GLY A 111 3.63 2.16 -4.64
CA GLY A 111 3.77 3.60 -4.41
C GLY A 111 2.49 4.36 -4.76
N ALA A 112 1.89 4.09 -5.92
CA ALA A 112 0.63 4.70 -6.34
C ALA A 112 -0.53 4.33 -5.41
N ALA A 113 -0.60 3.07 -4.96
CA ALA A 113 -1.61 2.64 -3.99
C ALA A 113 -1.44 3.35 -2.64
N ALA A 114 -0.22 3.44 -2.11
CA ALA A 114 0.07 4.16 -0.87
C ALA A 114 -0.30 5.65 -0.97
N THR A 115 0.07 6.31 -2.07
CA THR A 115 -0.30 7.71 -2.32
C THR A 115 -1.82 7.88 -2.44
N ALA A 116 -2.52 6.94 -3.08
CA ALA A 116 -3.97 6.99 -3.18
C ALA A 116 -4.66 6.88 -1.81
N VAL A 117 -4.09 6.11 -0.89
CA VAL A 117 -4.63 5.98 0.48
C VAL A 117 -4.48 7.28 1.28
N VAL A 118 -3.35 7.99 1.16
CA VAL A 118 -3.06 9.18 2.00
C VAL A 118 -3.53 10.48 1.37
N VAL A 119 -3.23 10.68 0.09
CA VAL A 119 -3.47 11.95 -0.62
C VAL A 119 -4.80 11.94 -1.35
N GLY A 120 -5.17 10.77 -1.85
CA GLY A 120 -6.41 10.57 -2.55
C GLY A 120 -6.42 10.93 -4.03
N PRO A 121 -7.47 10.53 -4.77
CA PRO A 121 -7.68 10.97 -6.13
C PRO A 121 -8.37 12.33 -6.24
N SER A 122 -7.60 13.37 -6.56
CA SER A 122 -8.14 14.69 -6.91
C SER A 122 -8.50 14.76 -8.41
N ALA A 123 -9.64 15.36 -8.76
CA ALA A 123 -9.91 15.80 -10.12
C ALA A 123 -8.99 16.98 -10.50
N SER A 124 -8.27 16.84 -11.62
CA SER A 124 -7.42 17.80 -12.37
C SER A 124 -6.40 18.69 -11.65
N ARG A 125 -6.68 19.28 -10.47
CA ARG A 125 -5.78 20.24 -9.77
C ARG A 125 -4.75 19.60 -8.84
N GLY A 126 -4.94 18.37 -8.38
CA GLY A 126 -3.99 17.67 -7.50
C GLY A 126 -3.14 16.62 -8.22
N LEU A 127 -3.10 16.60 -9.56
CA LEU A 127 -2.22 15.72 -10.33
C LEU A 127 -0.75 15.92 -9.93
N LEU A 128 -0.31 17.17 -9.77
CA LEU A 128 1.05 17.51 -9.37
C LEU A 128 1.38 17.02 -7.96
N LEU A 129 0.45 17.15 -7.00
CA LEU A 129 0.61 16.59 -5.65
C LEU A 129 0.73 15.07 -5.68
N ARG A 130 -0.02 14.39 -6.57
CA ARG A 130 0.06 12.93 -6.73
C ARG A 130 1.36 12.49 -7.36
N LEU A 131 1.79 13.11 -8.45
CA LEU A 131 3.09 12.83 -9.05
C LEU A 131 4.22 13.12 -8.05
N GLY A 132 4.11 14.24 -7.35
CA GLY A 132 5.04 14.66 -6.30
C GLY A 132 5.08 13.75 -5.08
N ALA A 133 4.00 13.02 -4.76
CA ALA A 133 3.96 12.05 -3.65
C ALA A 133 4.24 10.60 -4.10
N THR A 134 3.88 10.23 -5.33
CA THR A 134 4.10 8.88 -5.89
C THR A 134 5.58 8.65 -6.18
N LEU A 135 6.28 9.66 -6.70
CA LEU A 135 7.72 9.62 -6.93
C LEU A 135 8.52 9.29 -5.65
N PRO A 136 8.42 10.06 -4.55
CA PRO A 136 9.14 9.75 -3.32
C PRO A 136 8.69 8.42 -2.71
N ALA A 137 7.41 8.04 -2.78
CA ALA A 137 6.97 6.71 -2.33
C ALA A 137 7.65 5.58 -3.13
N THR A 138 7.71 5.70 -4.45
CA THR A 138 8.37 4.74 -5.35
C THR A 138 9.88 4.68 -5.07
N LEU A 139 10.52 5.84 -4.86
CA LEU A 139 11.95 5.92 -4.53
C LEU A 139 12.26 5.34 -3.15
N LEU A 140 11.39 5.56 -2.15
CA LEU A 140 11.50 4.98 -0.82
C LEU A 140 11.42 3.46 -0.88
N ILE A 141 10.45 2.91 -1.63
CA ILE A 141 10.33 1.47 -1.87
C ILE A 141 11.66 0.93 -2.42
N ARG A 142 12.21 1.59 -3.43
CA ARG A 142 13.43 1.14 -4.09
C ARG A 142 14.66 1.20 -3.19
N ARG A 143 14.81 2.28 -2.40
CA ARG A 143 15.93 2.46 -1.47
C ARG A 143 15.82 1.57 -0.24
N ALA A 144 14.61 1.27 0.23
CA ALA A 144 14.37 0.39 1.36
C ALA A 144 14.53 -1.10 0.99
N SER A 145 14.31 -1.47 -0.29
CA SER A 145 14.43 -2.85 -0.78
C SER A 145 15.72 -3.56 -0.34
N PRO A 146 16.95 -3.03 -0.56
CA PRO A 146 18.17 -3.70 -0.12
C PRO A 146 18.30 -3.83 1.41
N LEU A 147 17.76 -2.87 2.17
CA LEU A 147 17.82 -2.89 3.63
C LEU A 147 16.92 -3.98 4.23
N LEU A 148 15.76 -4.20 3.64
CA LEU A 148 14.77 -5.17 4.11
C LEU A 148 15.03 -6.59 3.61
N THR A 149 15.90 -6.76 2.61
CA THR A 149 16.22 -8.06 2.00
C THR A 149 17.59 -8.62 2.41
N SER A 150 18.35 -7.88 3.22
CA SER A 150 19.63 -8.34 3.78
C SER A 150 19.45 -9.69 4.51
N GLU A 151 20.38 -10.63 4.29
CA GLU A 151 20.30 -12.02 4.76
C GLU A 151 20.22 -12.17 6.28
N SER A 152 20.67 -11.16 7.03
CA SER A 152 20.56 -11.09 8.49
C SER A 152 19.20 -10.63 8.99
N GLY A 153 18.38 -10.04 8.12
CA GLY A 153 17.04 -9.57 8.43
C GLY A 153 16.06 -10.74 8.40
N GLY A 154 15.79 -11.36 9.54
CA GLY A 154 14.75 -12.40 9.68
C GLY A 154 13.33 -11.92 9.29
N ARG A 155 12.29 -12.62 9.73
CA ARG A 155 10.87 -12.34 9.38
C ARG A 155 10.30 -11.00 9.91
N TRP A 156 11.15 -10.09 10.38
CA TRP A 156 10.76 -8.84 11.02
C TRP A 156 10.09 -7.83 10.07
N PRO A 157 10.49 -7.65 8.79
CA PRO A 157 9.84 -6.67 7.93
C PRO A 157 8.39 -7.04 7.64
N SER A 158 8.13 -8.32 7.47
CA SER A 158 6.81 -8.87 7.16
C SER A 158 5.88 -8.80 8.37
N ARG A 159 6.44 -8.96 9.58
CA ARG A 159 5.73 -8.64 10.83
C ARG A 159 5.42 -7.15 10.91
N ALA A 160 6.34 -6.27 10.55
CA ALA A 160 6.09 -4.83 10.53
C ALA A 160 4.97 -4.45 9.55
N VAL A 161 4.93 -5.05 8.36
CA VAL A 161 3.82 -4.88 7.39
C VAL A 161 2.49 -5.34 8.00
N ALA A 162 2.47 -6.54 8.61
CA ALA A 162 1.27 -7.09 9.24
C ALA A 162 0.77 -6.20 10.39
N VAL A 163 1.67 -5.76 11.26
CA VAL A 163 1.37 -4.88 12.40
C VAL A 163 0.86 -3.53 11.93
N ALA A 164 1.52 -2.89 10.95
CA ALA A 164 1.07 -1.61 10.40
C ALA A 164 -0.31 -1.72 9.74
N GLY A 165 -0.55 -2.78 8.95
CA GLY A 165 -1.85 -3.03 8.34
C GLY A 165 -2.96 -3.28 9.37
N ALA A 166 -2.69 -4.12 10.37
CA ALA A 166 -3.66 -4.39 11.44
C ALA A 166 -3.94 -3.15 12.29
N ALA A 167 -2.90 -2.40 12.68
CA ALA A 167 -3.04 -1.17 13.45
C ALA A 167 -3.85 -0.10 12.69
N SER A 168 -3.64 0.00 11.37
CA SER A 168 -4.47 0.86 10.50
C SER A 168 -5.95 0.51 10.61
N LEU A 169 -6.29 -0.78 10.43
CA LEU A 169 -7.67 -1.25 10.52
C LEU A 169 -8.29 -1.01 11.90
N VAL A 170 -7.56 -1.35 12.97
CA VAL A 170 -8.03 -1.21 14.35
C VAL A 170 -8.29 0.26 14.69
N LEU A 171 -7.37 1.17 14.35
CA LEU A 171 -7.54 2.60 14.61
C LEU A 171 -8.77 3.17 13.90
N VAL A 172 -8.97 2.78 12.64
CA VAL A 172 -10.14 3.22 11.88
C VAL A 172 -11.43 2.63 12.47
N ALA A 173 -11.44 1.34 12.83
CA ALA A 173 -12.60 0.68 13.41
C ALA A 173 -13.02 1.30 14.75
N ILE A 174 -12.07 1.53 15.66
CA ILE A 174 -12.33 2.18 16.96
C ILE A 174 -12.84 3.60 16.75
N SER A 175 -12.27 4.35 15.80
CA SER A 175 -12.74 5.71 15.54
C SER A 175 -14.20 5.78 15.07
N ARG A 176 -14.72 4.72 14.44
CA ARG A 176 -16.12 4.65 14.01
C ARG A 176 -17.09 4.25 15.11
N SER A 177 -16.64 3.53 16.13
CA SER A 177 -17.52 3.16 17.26
C SER A 177 -17.75 4.31 18.24
N VAL A 178 -16.95 5.38 18.16
CA VAL A 178 -17.03 6.54 19.07
C VAL A 178 -17.89 7.68 18.48
N THR A 179 -18.20 7.62 17.19
CA THR A 179 -19.01 8.60 16.45
C THR A 179 -20.40 8.06 16.17
#